data_AF-A0A941GMD1-F1
#
_entry.id   AF-A0A941GMD1-F1
#
_cell.length_a   1.000
_cell.length_b   1.000
_cell.length_c   1.000
_cell.angle_alpha   90.00
_cell.angle_beta   90.00
_cell.angle_gamma   90.00
#
_symmetry.space_group_name_H-M   'P 1'
#
loop_
_entity.id
_entity.type
_entity.pdbx_description
1 polymer ?
#
loop_
_entity_poly.entity_id
_entity_poly.type
_entity_poly.pdbx_seq_one_letter_code
_entity_poly.pdbx_strand_id
1 'polypeptide(L)' 'MLPTASAQSVLLLLMEEKGMKQGDLVEIFGSQEVVSEVIKGKRSISENEAKALGEFFNVSPGLFML' A
#
# COMPACT_ATOMS: atom_id res chain seq x y z
N MET A 1 15.38 15.30 4.24
CA MET A 1 14.70 14.62 5.36
C MET A 1 14.02 13.41 4.76
N LEU A 2 14.44 12.19 5.10
CA LEU A 2 13.68 11.01 4.71
C LEU A 2 12.32 11.12 5.42
N PRO A 3 11.18 11.17 4.72
CA PRO A 3 9.90 11.08 5.40
C PRO A 3 9.95 9.80 6.25
N THR A 4 9.57 9.90 7.53
CA THR A 4 9.45 8.75 8.42
C THR A 4 8.69 7.67 7.65
N ALA A 5 9.36 6.57 7.33
CA ALA A 5 8.79 5.56 6.45
C ALA A 5 7.52 5.01 7.11
N SER A 6 6.37 5.29 6.51
CA SER A 6 5.10 4.68 6.87
C SER A 6 4.72 3.65 5.81
N ALA A 7 3.89 2.68 6.18
CA ALA A 7 3.34 1.72 5.23
C ALA A 7 2.67 2.40 4.02
N GLN A 8 2.01 3.55 4.25
CA GLN A 8 1.41 4.37 3.20
C GLN A 8 2.45 4.99 2.26
N SER A 9 3.57 5.49 2.78
CA SER A 9 4.64 6.07 1.97
C SER A 9 5.37 5.02 1.14
N VAL A 10 5.58 3.82 1.69
CA VAL A 10 6.12 2.66 0.95
C VAL A 10 5.18 2.29 -0.20
N LEU A 11 3.87 2.19 0.06
CA LEU A 11 2.88 1.89 -0.96
C LEU A 11 2.91 2.92 -2.10
N LEU A 12 2.93 4.20 -1.77
CA LEU A 12 3.00 5.29 -2.76
C LEU A 12 4.25 5.21 -3.62
N LEU A 13 5.41 4.94 -3.01
CA LEU A 13 6.67 4.78 -3.74
C LEU A 13 6.59 3.62 -4.75
N LEU A 14 6.13 2.45 -4.30
CA LEU A 14 6.01 1.28 -5.16
C LEU A 14 4.98 1.46 -6.28
N MET A 15 3.88 2.18 -6.01
CA MET A 15 2.92 2.56 -7.04
C MET A 15 3.56 3.48 -8.10
N GLU A 16 4.34 4.47 -7.67
CA GLU A 16 5.05 5.38 -8.57
C GLU A 16 6.08 4.62 -9.42
N GLU A 17 6.94 3.80 -8.81
CA GLU A 17 7.96 3.01 -9.50
C GLU A 17 7.39 2.04 -10.53
N LYS A 18 6.19 1.49 -10.29
CA LYS A 18 5.51 0.56 -11.19
C LYS A 18 4.47 1.21 -12.10
N GLY A 19 4.28 2.53 -12.03
CA GLY A 19 3.28 3.26 -12.84
C GLY A 19 1.83 2.86 -12.56
N MET A 20 1.54 2.42 -11.33
CA MET A 20 0.23 1.91 -10.92
C MET A 20 -0.75 3.01 -10.57
N LYS A 21 -2.03 2.70 -10.70
CA LYS A 21 -3.16 3.54 -10.30
C LYS A 21 -3.87 2.92 -9.10
N GLN A 22 -4.67 3.73 -8.42
CA GLN A 22 -5.47 3.27 -7.27
C GLN A 22 -6.40 2.09 -7.63
N GLY A 23 -6.94 2.08 -8.85
CA GLY A 23 -7.82 1.01 -9.33
C GLY A 23 -7.16 -0.38 -9.33
N ASP A 24 -5.84 -0.43 -9.51
CA ASP A 24 -5.08 -1.69 -9.57
C ASP A 24 -4.98 -2.37 -8.19
N LEU A 25 -5.30 -1.65 -7.11
CA LEU A 25 -5.24 -2.16 -5.74
C LEU A 25 -6.63 -2.56 -5.20
N VAL A 26 -7.70 -2.38 -5.97
CA VAL A 26 -9.06 -2.70 -5.52
C VAL A 26 -9.22 -4.18 -5.20
N GLU A 27 -8.55 -5.08 -5.91
CA GLU A 27 -8.60 -6.52 -5.61
C GLU A 27 -7.95 -6.86 -4.25
N ILE A 28 -7.00 -6.05 -3.79
CA ILE A 28 -6.32 -6.22 -2.49
C ILE A 28 -7.15 -5.62 -1.36
N PHE A 29 -7.74 -4.43 -1.57
CA PHE A 29 -8.42 -3.65 -0.54
C PHE A 29 -9.95 -3.78 -0.54
N GLY A 30 -10.52 -4.47 -1.54
CA GLY A 30 -11.95 -4.74 -1.70
C GLY A 30 -12.77 -3.62 -2.32
N SER A 31 -12.35 -2.34 -2.20
CA SER A 31 -13.07 -1.23 -2.85
C SER A 31 -12.18 -0.03 -3.13
N GLN A 32 -12.57 0.78 -4.13
CA GLN A 32 -11.90 2.05 -4.46
C GLN A 32 -11.88 3.04 -3.29
N GLU A 33 -12.93 3.02 -2.45
CA GLU A 33 -13.01 3.88 -1.28
C GLU A 33 -11.95 3.52 -0.25
N VAL A 34 -11.78 2.23 0.04
CA VAL A 34 -10.73 1.74 0.97
C VAL A 34 -9.34 2.07 0.44
N VAL A 35 -9.07 1.86 -0.86
CA VAL A 35 -7.79 2.25 -1.47
C VAL A 35 -7.53 3.74 -1.27
N SER A 36 -8.54 4.58 -1.48
CA SER A 36 -8.41 6.04 -1.32
C SER A 36 -8.08 6.43 0.12
N GLU A 37 -8.71 5.80 1.10
CA GLU A 37 -8.44 6.04 2.52
C GLU A 37 -7.03 5.64 2.91
N VAL A 38 -6.54 4.49 2.43
CA VAL A 38 -5.17 4.03 2.68
C VAL A 38 -4.15 4.99 2.06
N ILE A 39 -4.34 5.38 0.79
CA ILE A 39 -3.45 6.33 0.10
C ILE A 39 -3.43 7.71 0.77
N LYS A 40 -4.57 8.15 1.32
CA LYS A 40 -4.66 9.40 2.08
C LYS A 40 -4.15 9.28 3.53
N GLY A 41 -3.72 8.09 3.95
CA GLY A 41 -3.26 7.82 5.33
C GLY A 41 -4.37 7.87 6.38
N LYS A 42 -5.64 7.78 5.96
CA LYS A 42 -6.80 7.76 6.87
C LYS A 42 -7.04 6.38 7.47
N ARG A 43 -6.57 5.34 6.78
CA ARG A 43 -6.69 3.94 7.18
C ARG A 43 -5.32 3.27 7.16
N SER A 44 -5.01 2.53 8.21
CA SER A 44 -3.81 1.69 8.29
C SER A 44 -3.97 0.43 7.43
N ILE A 45 -2.85 -0.12 6.98
CA ILE A 45 -2.79 -1.40 6.27
C ILE A 45 -2.81 -2.51 7.32
N SER A 46 -3.76 -3.44 7.19
CA SER A 46 -3.84 -4.64 8.04
C SER A 46 -2.78 -5.67 7.68
N GLU A 47 -2.53 -6.65 8.56
CA GLU A 47 -1.54 -7.71 8.31
C GLU A 47 -1.86 -8.53 7.04
N ASN A 48 -3.14 -8.77 6.76
CA ASN A 48 -3.56 -9.51 5.58
C ASN A 48 -3.35 -8.70 4.29
N GLU A 49 -3.69 -7.42 4.30
CA GLU A 49 -3.42 -6.50 3.18
C GLU A 49 -1.91 -6.36 2.96
N ALA A 50 -1.11 -6.26 4.03
CA ALA A 50 0.36 -6.20 3.95
C ALA A 50 0.97 -7.46 3.31
N LYS A 51 0.46 -8.65 3.64
CA LYS A 51 0.87 -9.91 2.99
C LYS A 51 0.53 -9.91 1.49
N ALA A 52 -0.72 -9.55 1.15
CA ALA A 52 -1.16 -9.46 -0.23
C ALA A 52 -0.35 -8.44 -1.05
N LEU A 53 -0.03 -7.28 -0.46
CA LEU A 53 0.84 -6.29 -1.09
C LEU A 53 2.27 -6.82 -1.26
N GLY A 54 2.82 -7.53 -0.26
CA GLY A 54 4.13 -8.15 -0.35
C GLY A 54 4.22 -9.14 -1.53
N GLU A 55 3.20 -10.00 -1.68
CA GLU A 55 3.08 -10.92 -2.82
C GLU A 55 2.93 -10.16 -4.15
N PHE A 56 2.04 -9.18 -4.21
CA PHE A 56 1.74 -8.41 -5.41
C PHE A 56 2.96 -7.63 -5.92
N PHE A 57 3.67 -6.94 -5.03
CA PHE A 57 4.85 -6.15 -5.38
C PHE A 57 6.14 -6.97 -5.45
N ASN A 58 6.09 -8.24 -5.01
CA ASN A 58 7.25 -9.12 -4.83
C ASN A 58 8.31 -8.52 -3.89
N VAL A 59 7.86 -8.07 -2.71
CA VAL A 59 8.68 -7.45 -1.65
C VAL A 59 8.32 -8.05 -0.28
N SER A 60 9.13 -7.77 0.74
CA SER A 60 8.80 -8.20 2.11
C SER A 60 7.53 -7.51 2.62
N PRO A 61 6.53 -8.25 3.15
CA PRO A 61 5.30 -7.66 3.67
C PRO A 61 5.56 -6.77 4.90
N GLY A 62 6.70 -6.95 5.57
CA GLY A 62 7.11 -6.11 6.69
C GLY A 62 7.30 -4.63 6.32
N LEU A 63 7.48 -4.31 5.03
CA LEU A 63 7.53 -2.91 4.57
C LEU A 63 6.20 -2.17 4.77
N PHE A 64 5.09 -2.90 4.88
CA PHE A 64 3.75 -2.35 5.11
C PHE A 64 3.27 -2.49 6.56
N MET A 65 4.14 -2.95 7.47
CA MET A 65 3.83 -3.17 8.90
C MET A 65 4.60 -2.21 9.83
N LEU A 66 5.12 -1.11 9.28
CA LEU A 66 5.89 -0.08 9.99
C LEU A 66 5.03 0.78 10.90
#